data_AF-A0AAJ2LRQ6-F1
#
_entry.id   AF-A0AAJ2LRQ6-F1
#
_cell.length_a   1.000
_cell.length_b   1.000
_cell.length_c   1.000
_cell.angle_alpha   90.00
_cell.angle_beta   90.00
_cell.angle_gamma   90.00
#
_symmetry.space_group_name_H-M   'P 1'
#
loop_
_entity.id
_entity.type
_entity.pdbx_description
1 polymer ?
#
loop_
_entity_poly.entity_id
_entity_poly.type
_entity_poly.pdbx_seq_one_letter_code
_entity_poly.pdbx_strand_id
1 'polypeptide(L)'
;MLISLFTSLAYASPDLGVAEQQATNWTAIAMFVIFVVATLFITKWAAGKTNSTRDFYTAGGGITGFQNGLAIAGDFMSAASFLGISAMVFSSGYDGLLYSLGFMVGWPIVLFLIAERLRNLGKYNFSDVASFRLDEKPVRAMAAVNSLVVVAFYLI
;
A
#
# COMPACT_ATOMS: atom_id res chain seq x y z
N MET A 1 -9.15 21.21 -56.69
CA MET A 1 -9.31 21.98 -55.44
C MET A 1 -8.97 21.05 -54.28
N LEU A 2 -7.67 20.93 -54.02
CA LEU A 2 -7.04 20.00 -53.08
C LEU A 2 -6.94 20.70 -51.72
N ILE A 3 -7.64 20.17 -50.70
CA ILE A 3 -7.44 20.56 -49.30
C ILE A 3 -6.31 19.66 -48.78
N SER A 4 -5.11 20.22 -48.75
CA SER A 4 -3.92 19.61 -48.16
C SER A 4 -4.03 19.61 -46.63
N LEU A 5 -4.00 18.41 -46.06
CA LEU A 5 -3.75 18.14 -44.65
C LEU A 5 -2.45 18.82 -44.20
N PHE A 6 -2.54 19.81 -43.32
CA PHE A 6 -1.42 20.25 -42.49
C PHE A 6 -1.62 19.68 -41.09
N THR A 7 -1.30 18.41 -40.91
CA THR A 7 -0.96 17.86 -39.60
C THR A 7 0.38 18.48 -39.18
N SER A 8 0.32 19.47 -38.29
CA SER A 8 1.50 19.98 -37.61
C SER A 8 2.11 18.85 -36.78
N LEU A 9 3.26 18.34 -37.23
CA LEU A 9 4.18 17.57 -36.40
C LEU A 9 4.59 18.45 -35.21
N ALA A 10 3.89 18.30 -34.08
CA ALA A 10 4.34 18.82 -32.81
C ALA A 10 5.59 18.04 -32.40
N TYR A 11 6.76 18.52 -32.82
CA TYR A 11 8.01 18.14 -32.21
C TYR A 11 7.96 18.57 -30.74
N ALA A 12 7.82 17.63 -29.82
CA ALA A 12 8.13 17.85 -28.42
C ALA A 12 9.64 18.12 -28.34
N SER A 13 10.03 19.39 -28.38
CA SER A 13 11.37 19.79 -27.97
C SER A 13 11.59 19.29 -26.54
N PRO A 14 12.70 18.61 -26.25
CA PRO A 14 13.07 18.32 -24.87
C PRO A 14 13.50 19.65 -24.25
N ASP A 15 12.53 20.43 -23.79
CA ASP A 15 12.77 21.55 -22.90
C ASP A 15 13.09 20.95 -21.53
N LEU A 16 14.27 20.33 -21.44
CA LEU A 16 14.93 20.07 -20.17
C LEU A 16 15.44 21.41 -19.66
N GLY A 17 14.48 22.31 -19.35
CA GLY A 17 14.76 23.52 -18.61
C GLY A 17 15.59 23.13 -17.40
N VAL A 18 16.67 23.87 -17.17
CA VAL A 18 17.48 23.75 -15.96
C VAL A 18 16.48 23.75 -14.79
N ALA A 19 16.41 22.65 -14.04
CA ALA A 19 15.46 22.54 -12.94
C ALA A 19 15.71 23.71 -11.99
N GLU A 20 14.86 24.74 -12.06
CA GLU A 20 14.94 25.87 -11.15
C GLU A 20 14.82 25.31 -9.75
N GLN A 21 15.81 25.59 -8.91
CA GLN A 21 15.80 25.14 -7.53
C GLN A 21 14.63 25.82 -6.82
N GLN A 22 13.53 25.07 -6.69
CA GLN A 22 12.30 25.56 -6.09
C GLN A 22 12.61 26.06 -4.67
N ALA A 23 12.25 27.31 -4.37
CA ALA A 23 12.48 27.91 -3.06
C ALA A 23 11.88 27.02 -1.96
N THR A 24 12.60 26.89 -0.83
CA THR A 24 12.20 26.02 0.29
C THR A 24 10.78 26.32 0.73
N ASN A 25 9.87 25.36 0.51
CA ASN A 25 8.48 25.51 0.88
C ASN A 25 8.28 25.17 2.36
N TRP A 26 8.42 26.19 3.20
CA TRP A 26 8.26 26.09 4.64
C TRP A 26 6.88 25.59 5.07
N THR A 27 5.82 25.90 4.30
CA THR A 27 4.47 25.41 4.56
C THR A 27 4.38 23.90 4.40
N ALA A 28 4.94 23.34 3.32
CA ALA A 28 4.96 21.90 3.09
C ALA A 28 5.77 21.16 4.16
N ILE A 29 6.93 21.70 4.55
CA ILE A 29 7.77 21.15 5.61
C ILE A 29 7.00 21.13 6.94
N ALA A 30 6.34 22.24 7.30
CA ALA A 30 5.55 22.32 8.53
C ALA A 30 4.41 21.30 8.55
N MET A 31 3.66 21.15 7.44
CA MET A 31 2.61 20.15 7.33
C MET A 31 3.15 18.72 7.47
N PHE A 32 4.27 18.41 6.82
CA PHE A 32 4.92 17.10 6.94
C PHE A 32 5.34 16.79 8.38
N VAL A 33 6.00 17.73 9.05
CA VAL A 33 6.43 17.55 10.44
C VAL A 33 5.24 17.38 11.38
N ILE A 34 4.17 18.18 11.22
CA ILE A 34 2.94 18.03 12.01
C ILE A 34 2.35 16.62 11.82
N PHE A 35 2.27 16.15 10.58
CA PHE A 35 1.73 14.83 10.27
C PHE A 35 2.56 13.69 10.90
N VAL A 36 3.89 13.77 10.80
CA VAL A 36 4.82 12.79 11.39
C VAL A 36 4.72 12.78 12.91
N VAL A 37 4.71 13.95 13.55
CA VAL A 37 4.60 14.04 15.02
C VAL A 37 3.24 13.53 15.49
N ALA A 38 2.15 13.86 14.81
CA ALA A 38 0.82 13.38 15.13
C ALA A 38 0.71 11.85 15.02
N THR A 39 1.22 11.27 13.93
CA THR A 39 1.23 9.81 13.74
C THR A 39 2.06 9.11 14.81
N LEU A 40 3.29 9.57 15.08
CA LEU A 40 4.13 8.99 16.14
C LEU A 40 3.49 9.11 17.53
N PHE A 41 2.84 10.24 17.83
CA PHE A 41 2.12 10.44 19.09
C PHE A 41 0.98 9.43 19.24
N ILE A 42 0.14 9.27 18.21
CA ILE A 42 -0.97 8.31 18.19
C ILE A 42 -0.44 6.88 18.36
N THR A 43 0.62 6.51 17.63
CA THR A 43 1.24 5.18 17.73
C THR A 43 1.77 4.91 19.13
N LYS A 44 2.48 5.87 19.75
CA LYS A 44 3.00 5.72 21.11
C LYS A 44 1.89 5.59 22.14
N TRP A 45 0.83 6.40 22.01
CA TRP A 45 -0.34 6.33 22.88
C TRP A 45 -1.08 4.99 22.74
N ALA A 46 -1.25 4.50 21.52
CA ALA A 46 -1.87 3.22 21.25
C ALA A 46 -1.02 2.04 21.78
N ALA A 47 0.29 2.09 21.57
CA ALA A 47 1.22 1.07 22.06
C ALA A 47 1.19 0.94 23.59
N GLY A 48 0.97 2.04 24.32
CA GLY A 48 0.84 2.03 25.78
C GLY A 48 -0.43 1.34 26.30
N LYS A 49 -1.39 0.98 25.45
CA LYS A 49 -2.63 0.27 25.83
C LYS A 49 -2.54 -1.25 25.66
N THR A 50 -1.48 -1.76 25.03
CA THR A 50 -1.33 -3.18 24.71
C THR A 50 -0.54 -3.89 25.81
N ASN A 51 -1.19 -4.81 26.54
CA ASN A 51 -0.60 -5.48 27.71
C ASN A 51 -0.41 -7.00 27.54
N SER A 52 -1.05 -7.62 26.56
CA SER A 52 -0.94 -9.06 26.29
C SER A 52 -0.78 -9.38 24.80
N THR A 53 -0.30 -10.58 24.49
CA THR A 53 -0.17 -11.09 23.10
C THR A 53 -1.50 -11.08 22.35
N ARG A 54 -2.61 -11.38 23.03
CA ARG A 54 -3.96 -11.30 22.45
C ARG A 54 -4.37 -9.85 22.19
N ASP A 55 -4.02 -8.93 23.08
CA ASP A 55 -4.26 -7.50 22.84
C ASP A 55 -3.42 -6.96 21.69
N PHE A 56 -2.23 -7.53 21.47
CA PHE A 56 -1.36 -7.15 20.35
C PHE A 56 -1.89 -7.67 19.01
N TYR A 57 -2.28 -8.94 18.91
CA TYR A 57 -2.69 -9.54 17.64
C TYR A 57 -4.17 -9.39 17.29
N THR A 58 -5.07 -9.27 18.28
CA THR A 58 -6.51 -9.18 18.03
C THR A 58 -7.19 -7.99 18.71
N ALA A 59 -6.41 -7.09 19.32
CA ALA A 59 -6.94 -5.95 20.09
C ALA A 59 -8.02 -6.39 21.10
N GLY A 60 -7.83 -7.57 21.71
CA GLY A 60 -8.75 -8.14 22.68
C GLY A 60 -10.09 -8.62 22.10
N GLY A 61 -10.30 -8.53 20.78
CA GLY A 61 -11.57 -8.82 20.09
C GLY A 61 -12.57 -7.66 20.09
N GLY A 62 -12.16 -6.45 20.50
CA GLY A 62 -13.06 -5.29 20.67
C GLY A 62 -13.18 -4.36 19.46
N ILE A 63 -12.56 -4.68 18.32
CA ILE A 63 -12.59 -3.82 17.12
C ILE A 63 -13.90 -4.05 16.35
N THR A 64 -14.62 -2.97 16.07
CA THR A 64 -15.84 -3.03 15.25
C THR A 64 -15.53 -3.33 13.77
N GLY A 65 -16.48 -3.90 13.04
CA GLY A 65 -16.29 -4.21 11.62
C GLY A 65 -15.90 -3.00 10.76
N PHE A 66 -16.44 -1.82 11.07
CA PHE A 66 -16.08 -0.57 10.39
C PHE A 66 -14.64 -0.14 10.66
N GLN A 67 -14.21 -0.18 11.93
CA GLN A 67 -12.82 0.14 12.30
C GLN A 67 -11.82 -0.84 11.65
N ASN A 68 -12.14 -2.13 11.64
CA ASN A 68 -11.31 -3.13 10.97
C ASN A 68 -11.27 -2.88 9.46
N GLY A 69 -12.42 -2.61 8.83
CA GLY A 69 -12.48 -2.28 7.40
C GLY A 69 -11.66 -1.05 7.04
N LEU A 70 -11.73 0.02 7.85
CA LEU A 70 -10.95 1.23 7.65
C LEU A 70 -9.45 1.00 7.84
N ALA A 71 -9.05 0.19 8.83
CA ALA A 71 -7.66 -0.15 9.08
C ALA A 71 -7.05 -0.91 7.89
N ILE A 72 -7.72 -1.97 7.42
CA ILE A 72 -7.24 -2.74 6.27
C ILE A 72 -7.21 -1.81 5.04
N ALA A 73 -8.20 -0.92 4.87
CA ALA A 73 -8.25 -0.03 3.70
C ALA A 73 -7.08 0.95 3.71
N GLY A 74 -6.70 1.44 4.90
CA GLY A 74 -5.48 2.21 5.10
C GLY A 74 -4.21 1.42 4.73
N ASP A 75 -4.09 0.17 5.17
CA ASP A 75 -2.93 -0.68 4.87
C ASP A 75 -2.79 -1.00 3.37
N PHE A 76 -3.90 -1.02 2.63
CA PHE A 76 -3.89 -1.20 1.17
C PHE A 76 -3.44 0.05 0.42
N MET A 77 -3.55 1.23 1.04
CA MET A 77 -3.15 2.50 0.46
C MET A 77 -1.70 2.81 0.78
N SER A 78 -0.82 2.57 -0.18
CA SER A 78 0.60 2.92 -0.09
C SER A 78 1.00 4.00 -1.10
N ALA A 79 2.15 4.64 -0.88
CA ALA A 79 2.73 5.58 -1.85
C ALA A 79 3.00 4.90 -3.20
N ALA A 80 3.39 3.63 -3.20
CA ALA A 80 3.56 2.83 -4.41
C ALA A 80 2.22 2.62 -5.14
N SER A 81 1.13 2.37 -4.41
CA SER A 81 -0.21 2.26 -5.01
C SER A 81 -0.63 3.58 -5.65
N PHE A 82 -0.42 4.71 -4.97
CA PHE A 82 -0.78 6.04 -5.48
C PHE A 82 0.05 6.44 -6.70
N LEU A 83 1.38 6.41 -6.60
CA LEU A 83 2.28 6.81 -7.68
C LEU A 83 2.24 5.82 -8.84
N GLY A 84 2.14 4.52 -8.56
CA GLY A 84 2.09 3.45 -9.56
C GLY A 84 0.83 3.52 -10.43
N ILE A 85 -0.35 3.65 -9.81
CA ILE A 85 -1.61 3.83 -10.56
C ILE A 85 -1.57 5.14 -11.36
N SER A 86 -1.11 6.23 -10.74
CA SER A 86 -1.03 7.55 -11.40
C SER A 86 -0.10 7.52 -12.62
N ALA A 87 1.08 6.88 -12.51
CA ALA A 87 2.01 6.70 -13.62
C ALA A 87 1.45 5.79 -14.72
N MET A 88 0.74 4.73 -14.34
CA MET A 88 0.10 3.81 -15.29
C MET A 88 -1.01 4.49 -16.08
N VAL A 89 -1.86 5.28 -15.42
CA VAL A 89 -2.92 6.07 -16.06
C VAL A 89 -2.32 7.16 -16.94
N PHE A 90 -1.26 7.84 -16.47
CA PHE A 90 -0.54 8.82 -17.28
C PHE A 90 0.01 8.21 -18.58
N SER A 91 0.50 6.97 -18.53
CA SER A 91 1.11 6.30 -19.68
C SER A 91 0.10 5.62 -20.61
N SER A 92 -0.94 5.00 -20.05
CA SER A 92 -1.88 4.11 -20.77
C SER A 92 -3.26 4.75 -20.98
N GLY A 93 -3.47 5.97 -20.50
CA GLY A 93 -4.74 6.68 -20.59
C GLY A 93 -5.89 5.94 -19.91
N TYR A 94 -7.02 5.86 -20.60
CA TYR A 94 -8.26 5.27 -20.08
C TYR A 94 -8.12 3.78 -19.69
N ASP A 95 -7.30 3.02 -20.41
CA ASP A 95 -7.10 1.59 -20.13
C ASP A 95 -6.38 1.36 -18.78
N GLY A 96 -5.57 2.32 -18.34
CA GLY A 96 -4.96 2.31 -17.00
C GLY A 96 -5.98 2.41 -15.87
N LEU A 97 -7.12 3.07 -16.12
CA LEU A 97 -8.22 3.15 -15.14
C LEU A 97 -8.93 1.80 -15.00
N LEU A 98 -9.13 1.07 -16.10
CA LEU A 98 -9.71 -0.27 -16.08
C LEU A 98 -8.82 -1.24 -15.29
N TYR A 99 -7.50 -1.18 -15.48
CA TYR A 99 -6.56 -1.99 -14.71
C TYR A 99 -6.60 -1.67 -13.21
N SER A 100 -6.67 -0.38 -12.86
CA SER A 100 -6.74 0.09 -11.47
C SER A 100 -8.02 -0.35 -10.76
N LEU A 101 -9.14 -0.42 -11.48
CA LEU A 101 -10.40 -0.94 -10.96
C LEU A 101 -10.29 -2.44 -10.64
N GLY A 102 -9.64 -3.22 -11.50
CA GLY A 102 -9.39 -4.64 -11.25
C GLY A 102 -8.57 -4.88 -9.97
N PHE A 103 -7.53 -4.07 -9.75
CA PHE A 103 -6.74 -4.12 -8.52
C PHE A 103 -7.58 -3.80 -7.27
N MET A 104 -8.45 -2.79 -7.34
CA MET A 104 -9.34 -2.40 -6.24
C MET A 104 -10.41 -3.46 -5.93
N VAL A 105 -10.99 -4.08 -6.96
CA VAL A 105 -12.07 -5.08 -6.83
C VAL A 105 -11.54 -6.46 -6.45
N GLY A 106 -10.26 -6.76 -6.67
CA GLY A 106 -9.67 -8.03 -6.22
C GLY A 106 -9.59 -8.16 -4.69
N TRP A 107 -9.39 -7.04 -4.00
CA TRP A 107 -9.18 -7.01 -2.55
C TRP A 107 -10.37 -7.57 -1.72
N PRO A 108 -11.66 -7.21 -1.93
CA PRO A 108 -12.74 -7.69 -1.09
C PRO A 108 -13.05 -9.15 -1.43
N ILE A 109 -12.83 -9.56 -2.68
CA ILE A 109 -13.00 -10.96 -3.10
C ILE A 109 -12.06 -11.85 -2.29
N VAL A 110 -10.79 -11.47 -2.18
CA VAL A 110 -9.82 -12.20 -1.34
C VAL A 110 -10.22 -12.16 0.13
N LEU A 111 -10.62 -11.00 0.65
CA LEU A 111 -11.08 -10.89 2.04
C LEU A 111 -12.28 -11.81 2.32
N PHE A 112 -13.31 -11.82 1.48
CA PHE A 112 -14.49 -12.64 1.69
C PHE A 112 -14.22 -14.15 1.52
N LEU A 113 -13.38 -14.54 0.57
CA LEU A 113 -13.11 -15.96 0.30
C LEU A 113 -12.09 -16.57 1.26
N ILE A 114 -11.09 -15.79 1.70
CA ILE A 114 -9.95 -16.32 2.47
C ILE A 114 -10.06 -15.99 3.96
N ALA A 115 -10.59 -14.84 4.36
CA ALA A 115 -10.52 -14.39 5.75
C ALA A 115 -11.24 -15.35 6.73
N GLU A 116 -12.39 -15.90 6.35
CA GLU A 116 -13.12 -16.84 7.23
C GLU A 116 -12.32 -18.13 7.48
N ARG A 117 -11.71 -18.68 6.42
CA ARG A 117 -10.88 -19.90 6.54
C ARG A 117 -9.66 -19.66 7.44
N LEU A 118 -9.02 -18.50 7.31
CA LEU A 118 -7.88 -18.12 8.15
C LEU A 118 -8.30 -17.89 9.59
N ARG A 119 -9.43 -17.21 9.82
CA ARG A 119 -10.00 -17.00 11.16
C ARG A 119 -10.28 -18.32 11.88
N ASN A 120 -10.80 -19.31 11.15
CA ASN A 120 -11.15 -20.61 11.72
C ASN A 120 -9.93 -21.47 12.10
N LEU A 121 -8.73 -21.16 11.57
CA LEU A 121 -7.49 -21.87 11.94
C LEU A 121 -6.90 -21.42 13.29
N GLY A 122 -7.34 -20.28 13.82
CA GLY A 122 -6.95 -19.81 15.16
C GLY A 122 -5.45 -19.47 15.32
N LYS A 123 -4.72 -19.30 14.22
CA LYS A 123 -3.30 -18.89 14.21
C LYS A 123 -3.19 -17.38 13.95
N TYR A 124 -2.22 -16.74 14.59
CA TYR A 124 -2.03 -15.28 14.49
C TYR A 124 -1.10 -14.86 13.35
N ASN A 125 -0.18 -15.74 12.91
CA ASN A 125 0.79 -15.41 11.86
C ASN A 125 0.55 -16.22 10.58
N PHE A 126 0.81 -15.63 9.42
CA PHE A 126 0.69 -16.29 8.12
C PHE A 126 1.60 -17.52 8.01
N SER A 127 2.81 -17.44 8.55
CA SER A 127 3.76 -18.56 8.52
C SER A 127 3.23 -19.78 9.31
N ASP A 128 2.50 -19.55 10.41
CA ASP A 128 1.87 -20.61 11.22
C ASP A 128 0.68 -21.25 10.50
N VAL A 129 -0.06 -20.46 9.72
CA VAL A 129 -1.14 -20.94 8.86
C VAL A 129 -0.56 -21.80 7.74
N ALA A 130 0.50 -21.33 7.08
CA ALA A 130 1.13 -22.02 5.96
C ALA A 130 1.78 -23.34 6.42
N SER A 131 2.39 -23.37 7.60
CA SER A 131 2.96 -24.58 8.20
C SER A 131 1.91 -25.51 8.82
N PHE A 132 0.61 -25.19 8.76
CA PHE A 132 -0.42 -26.08 9.32
C PHE A 132 -0.51 -27.42 8.58
N ARG A 133 -0.16 -27.44 7.29
CA ARG A 133 -0.17 -28.66 6.44
C ARG A 133 1.19 -28.97 5.82
N LEU A 134 2.22 -28.23 6.18
CA LEU A 134 3.57 -28.27 5.60
C LEU A 134 4.61 -28.27 6.71
N ASP A 135 5.85 -28.59 6.40
CA ASP A 135 6.93 -28.59 7.38
C ASP A 135 7.24 -27.17 7.90
N GLU A 136 7.28 -27.03 9.23
CA GLU A 136 7.42 -25.75 9.92
C GLU A 136 8.73 -25.01 9.58
N LYS A 137 9.87 -25.71 9.64
CA LYS A 137 11.20 -25.12 9.43
C LYS A 137 11.38 -24.50 8.04
N PRO A 138 11.13 -25.23 6.92
CA PRO A 138 11.33 -24.65 5.60
C PRO A 138 10.31 -23.53 5.29
N VAL A 139 9.05 -23.68 5.71
CA VAL A 139 8.02 -22.65 5.46
C VAL A 139 8.34 -21.35 6.18
N ARG A 140 8.77 -21.41 7.44
CA ARG A 140 9.16 -20.20 8.19
C ARG A 140 10.40 -19.53 7.62
N ALA A 141 11.40 -20.31 7.21
CA ALA A 141 12.59 -19.78 6.55
C ALA A 141 12.23 -19.07 5.24
N MET A 142 11.39 -19.71 4.41
CA MET A 142 10.91 -19.12 3.16
C MET A 142 10.10 -17.84 3.39
N ALA A 143 9.19 -17.84 4.37
CA ALA A 143 8.40 -16.66 4.71
C ALA A 143 9.29 -15.49 5.18
N ALA A 144 10.29 -15.78 6.02
CA ALA A 144 11.23 -14.77 6.50
C ALA A 144 12.10 -14.21 5.36
N VAL A 145 12.68 -15.06 4.52
CA VAL A 145 13.50 -14.65 3.37
C VAL A 145 12.66 -13.83 2.39
N ASN A 146 11.45 -14.29 2.04
CA ASN A 146 10.55 -13.54 1.16
C ASN A 146 10.22 -12.16 1.74
N SER A 147 9.91 -12.08 3.04
CA SER A 147 9.64 -10.80 3.70
C SER A 147 10.85 -9.86 3.65
N LEU A 148 12.06 -10.35 3.90
CA LEU A 148 13.28 -9.55 3.85
C LEU A 148 13.56 -9.04 2.44
N VAL A 149 13.40 -9.88 1.42
CA VAL A 149 13.58 -9.52 0.02
C VAL A 149 12.60 -8.42 -0.37
N VAL A 150 11.30 -8.60 -0.09
CA VAL A 150 10.28 -7.60 -0.42
C VAL A 150 10.56 -6.28 0.27
N VAL A 151 10.87 -6.29 1.57
CA VAL A 151 11.19 -5.05 2.32
C VAL A 151 12.44 -4.36 1.75
N ALA A 152 13.49 -5.11 1.40
CA ALA A 152 14.71 -4.55 0.84
C ALA A 152 14.45 -3.81 -0.48
N PHE A 153 13.66 -4.39 -1.40
CA PHE A 153 13.31 -3.73 -2.66
C PHE A 153 12.25 -2.64 -2.51
N TYR A 154 11.39 -2.72 -1.50
CA TYR A 154 10.33 -1.75 -1.26
C TYR A 154 10.84 -0.46 -0.61
N LEU A 155 11.93 -0.52 0.16
CA LEU A 155 12.52 0.63 0.85
C LEU A 155 13.60 1.37 0.06
N ILE A 156 13.97 0.88 -1.13
CA ILE A 156 14.89 1.55 -2.08
C ILE A 156 14.08 2.45 -3.00
#